data_AF-D5Q5N6-F1
#
_entry.id   AF-D5Q5N6-F1
#
_cell.length_a   1.000
_cell.length_b   1.000
_cell.length_c   1.000
_cell.angle_alpha   90.00
_cell.angle_beta   90.00
_cell.angle_gamma   90.00
#
_symmetry.space_group_name_H-M   'P 1'
#
loop_
_entity.id
_entity.type
_entity.pdbx_description
1 polymer ?
#
loop_
_entity_poly.entity_id
_entity_poly.type
_entity_poly.pdbx_seq_one_letter_code
_entity_poly.pdbx_strand_id
1 'polypeptide(L)' 'MFFHSTYNNGSYISHIGIYIGNNHMYHVNNPIGYADLTSAYLQQHLIGAGRIKQ' A
#
# COMPACT_ATOMS: atom_id res chain seq x y z
N MET A 1 5.17 1.06 -1.07
CA MET A 1 4.01 0.63 -1.87
C MET A 1 3.00 1.75 -1.86
N PHE A 2 2.46 2.11 -3.02
CA PHE A 2 1.46 3.16 -3.19
C PHE A 2 0.14 2.57 -3.69
N PHE A 3 -0.98 3.07 -3.18
CA PHE A 3 -2.32 2.65 -3.56
C PHE A 3 -3.22 3.84 -3.87
N HIS A 4 -4.21 3.63 -4.73
CA HIS A 4 -5.25 4.61 -5.08
C HIS A 4 -6.63 4.19 -4.56
N SER A 5 -7.54 5.15 -4.43
CA SER A 5 -8.97 4.91 -4.18
C SER A 5 -9.31 4.03 -2.95
N THR A 6 -8.42 3.95 -1.96
CA THR A 6 -8.66 3.20 -0.71
C THR A 6 -9.60 3.95 0.26
N TYR A 7 -9.72 5.26 0.07
CA TYR A 7 -10.73 6.12 0.68
C TYR A 7 -10.85 7.41 -0.15
N ASN A 8 -11.91 8.20 0.10
CA ASN A 8 -12.10 9.47 -0.60
C ASN A 8 -11.04 10.50 -0.15
N ASN A 9 -10.17 10.88 -1.06
CA ASN A 9 -9.21 11.96 -0.88
C ASN A 9 -9.08 12.79 -2.17
N GLY A 10 -8.60 14.03 -2.05
CA GLY A 10 -8.44 14.93 -3.19
C GLY A 10 -7.19 14.66 -4.03
N SER A 11 -6.61 13.46 -3.99
CA SER A 11 -5.31 13.15 -4.60
C SER A 11 -5.31 11.73 -5.17
N TYR A 12 -4.48 11.47 -6.19
CA TYR A 12 -4.43 10.16 -6.82
C TYR A 12 -3.94 9.05 -5.88
N ILE A 13 -2.95 9.35 -5.02
CA ILE A 13 -2.43 8.43 -4.02
C ILE A 13 -3.27 8.55 -2.75
N SER A 14 -3.85 7.45 -2.28
CA SER A 14 -4.64 7.39 -1.06
C SER A 14 -4.00 6.60 0.07
N HIS A 15 -3.08 5.67 -0.19
CA HIS A 15 -2.44 4.91 0.89
C HIS A 15 -0.99 4.56 0.58
N ILE A 16 -0.18 4.41 1.64
CA ILE A 16 1.21 3.94 1.54
C ILE A 16 1.51 2.82 2.54
N GLY A 17 2.40 1.92 2.15
CA GLY A 17 2.97 0.90 3.03
C GLY A 17 4.45 0.68 2.78
N ILE A 18 5.19 0.26 3.81
CA ILE A 18 6.60 -0.10 3.71
C ILE A 18 6.67 -1.53 3.18
N TYR A 19 7.28 -1.72 2.01
CA TYR A 19 7.49 -3.05 1.46
C TYR A 19 8.56 -3.78 2.25
N ILE A 20 8.26 -5.00 2.68
CA ILE A 20 9.17 -5.81 3.52
C ILE A 20 9.60 -7.12 2.84
N GLY A 21 9.25 -7.32 1.57
CA GLY A 21 9.57 -8.54 0.81
C GLY A 21 8.44 -9.56 0.75
N ASN A 22 8.60 -10.57 -0.10
CA ASN A 22 7.67 -11.69 -0.28
C ASN A 22 6.20 -11.28 -0.43
N ASN A 23 5.92 -10.22 -1.22
CA ASN A 23 4.57 -9.68 -1.38
C ASN A 23 3.90 -9.18 -0.09
N HIS A 24 4.66 -8.88 0.96
CA HIS A 24 4.14 -8.30 2.19
C HIS A 24 4.55 -6.84 2.34
N MET A 25 3.69 -6.09 3.03
CA MET A 25 4.00 -4.75 3.52
C MET A 25 3.65 -4.59 4.99
N TYR A 26 4.28 -3.63 5.66
CA TYR A 26 3.85 -3.11 6.96
C TYR A 26 3.23 -1.73 6.77
N HIS A 27 2.04 -1.49 7.31
CA HIS A 27 1.31 -0.25 7.09
C HIS A 27 0.44 0.18 8.28
N VAL A 28 0.12 1.48 8.31
CA VAL A 28 -0.79 2.06 9.31
C VAL A 28 -2.22 1.88 8.80
N ASN A 29 -2.82 0.77 9.19
CA ASN A 29 -4.25 0.53 9.06
C ASN A 29 -4.87 0.47 10.47
N ASN A 30 -6.09 -0.05 10.59
CA ASN A 30 -6.74 -0.30 11.87
C ASN A 30 -6.98 -1.82 12.07
N PRO A 31 -6.11 -2.55 12.79
CA PRO A 31 -4.89 -2.10 13.49
C PRO A 31 -3.67 -1.91 12.56
N ILE A 32 -2.61 -1.31 13.10
CA ILE A 32 -1.30 -1.26 12.44
C ILE A 32 -0.77 -2.70 12.32
N GLY A 33 -0.22 -3.07 11.16
CA GLY A 33 0.31 -4.42 11.01
C GLY A 33 0.77 -4.77 9.61
N TYR A 34 0.89 -6.08 9.40
CA TYR A 34 1.26 -6.70 8.14
C TYR A 34 0.05 -6.87 7.23
N ALA A 35 0.28 -6.75 5.93
CA ALA A 35 -0.71 -7.09 4.91
C ALA A 35 -0.06 -7.85 3.74
N ASP A 36 -0.79 -8.84 3.23
CA ASP A 36 -0.44 -9.59 2.02
C ASP A 36 -0.96 -8.84 0.79
N LEU A 37 -0.02 -8.40 -0.05
CA LEU A 37 -0.29 -7.67 -1.28
C LEU A 37 -1.02 -8.52 -2.32
N THR A 38 -1.06 -9.85 -2.21
CA THR A 38 -1.81 -10.69 -3.17
C THR A 38 -3.32 -10.69 -2.93
N SER A 39 -3.81 -10.04 -1.87
CA SER A 39 -5.24 -9.90 -1.64
C SER A 39 -5.92 -9.14 -2.80
N ALA A 40 -7.11 -9.58 -3.21
CA ALA A 40 -7.83 -9.00 -4.33
C ALA A 40 -8.06 -7.49 -4.15
N TYR A 41 -8.38 -7.05 -2.93
CA TYR A 41 -8.53 -5.63 -2.60
C TYR A 41 -7.23 -4.86 -2.86
N LEU A 42 -6.10 -5.30 -2.28
CA LEU A 42 -4.84 -4.59 -2.47
C LEU A 42 -4.37 -4.63 -3.92
N GLN A 43 -4.63 -5.71 -4.67
CA GLN A 43 -4.32 -5.77 -6.11
C GLN A 43 -5.15 -4.77 -6.93
N GLN A 44 -6.44 -4.60 -6.63
CA GLN A 44 -7.30 -3.62 -7.30
C GLN A 44 -6.88 -2.17 -7.05
N HIS A 45 -6.23 -1.91 -5.91
CA HIS A 45 -5.83 -0.58 -5.49
C HIS A 45 -4.34 -0.30 -5.70
N LEU A 46 -3.54 -1.29 -6.13
CA LEU A 46 -2.08 -1.17 -6.23
C LEU A 46 -1.67 -0.28 -7.40
N ILE A 47 -0.87 0.74 -7.12
CA ILE A 47 -0.20 1.56 -8.14
C ILE A 47 1.20 1.01 -8.41
N GLY A 48 1.98 0.79 -7.35
CA GLY A 48 3.35 0.29 -7.47
C GLY A 48 4.26 0.59 -6.30
N ALA A 49 5.57 0.45 -6.52
CA ALA A 49 6.61 0.72 -5.56
C ALA A 49 7.43 1.97 -5.94
N GLY A 50 7.97 2.66 -4.95
CA GLY A 50 8.96 3.73 -5.15
C GLY A 50 10.12 3.54 -4.20
N ARG A 51 11.31 3.95 -4.65
CA ARG A 51 12.56 3.86 -3.90
C ARG A 51 13.02 5.26 -3.50
N ILE A 52 13.34 5.45 -2.22
CA ILE A 52 13.91 6.69 -1.71
C ILE A 52 15.36 6.80 -2.19
N LYS A 53 15.80 8.00 -2.58
CA LYS A 53 17.21 8.26 -2.92
C LYS A 53 18.07 8.06 -1.66
N GLN A 54 19.17 7.34 -1.81
CA GLN A 54 20.15 7.12 -0.74
C GLN A 54 21.21 8.21 -0.73
#